data_AF-A0A382T775-F1
#
_entry.id   AF-A0A382T775-F1
#
_cell.length_a   1.000
_cell.length_b   1.000
_cell.length_c   1.000
_cell.angle_alpha   90.00
_cell.angle_beta   90.00
_cell.angle_gamma   90.00
#
_symmetry.space_group_name_H-M   'P 1'
#
loop_
_entity.id
_entity.type
_entity.pdbx_description
1 polymer ?
#
loop_
_entity_poly.entity_id
_entity_poly.type
_entity_poly.pdbx_seq_one_letter_code
_entity_poly.pdbx_strand_id
1 'polypeptide(L)'
;RTMSNRAFQIYAFGQKYTDFKLNSVAKGLLNEEKIDYGVELSELTLYQTAKYCQNDARITYNLTSFNNDLLMNLLVVISRIARMPIDDISRMGVSQWIRSLLYYEHRKNGILIPRRDDLDKRSAGVSNEAVIKDKKFRGGLVVEPKEGIHFNVTVMDFASLYPSIIKVKNLSYETVRCPHEDCKKNIIPQTNHWVCTKKNGLTSLLIGSLRDLRVNYYKNMAKKSTLTDKERQLYTVVSQALKVILNASYGVMGAEIFPLYFLPAAEATTATGRHIILDTINECKTAGIDVLYGDTDSLFVKNPT
;
A
#
# COMPACT_ATOMS: atom_id res chain seq x y z
N ARG A 1 -12.19 -3.22 -16.54
CA ARG A 1 -10.77 -3.45 -16.14
C ARG A 1 -10.42 -2.72 -14.84
N THR A 2 -10.90 -1.50 -14.59
CA THR A 2 -10.65 -0.80 -13.32
C THR A 2 -11.10 -1.61 -12.09
N MET A 3 -12.32 -2.17 -12.14
CA MET A 3 -12.85 -3.03 -11.07
C MET A 3 -12.13 -4.38 -10.93
N SER A 4 -11.29 -4.77 -11.89
CA SER A 4 -10.44 -5.97 -11.76
C SER A 4 -9.06 -5.66 -11.21
N ASN A 5 -8.75 -4.39 -10.95
CA ASN A 5 -7.48 -4.00 -10.34
C ASN A 5 -7.57 -4.20 -8.83
N ARG A 6 -6.80 -5.16 -8.32
CA ARG A 6 -6.79 -5.55 -6.90
C ARG A 6 -6.50 -4.39 -5.95
N ALA A 7 -5.75 -3.37 -6.37
CA ALA A 7 -5.49 -2.21 -5.53
C ALA A 7 -6.76 -1.39 -5.25
N PHE A 8 -7.60 -1.18 -6.26
CA PHE A 8 -8.88 -0.51 -6.06
C PHE A 8 -9.84 -1.41 -5.27
N GLN A 9 -9.92 -2.69 -5.60
CA GLN A 9 -10.73 -3.67 -4.86
C GLN A 9 -10.42 -3.66 -3.36
N ILE A 10 -9.15 -3.77 -2.97
CA ILE A 10 -8.75 -3.86 -1.57
C ILE A 10 -8.85 -2.49 -0.88
N TYR A 11 -8.23 -1.46 -1.44
CA TYR A 11 -8.01 -0.22 -0.71
C TYR A 11 -9.12 0.81 -0.86
N ALA A 12 -9.78 0.87 -2.01
CA ALA A 12 -10.89 1.79 -2.25
C ALA A 12 -12.23 1.17 -1.86
N PHE A 13 -12.40 -0.13 -2.11
CA PHE A 13 -13.68 -0.81 -1.96
C PHE A 13 -13.76 -1.80 -0.81
N GLY A 14 -12.66 -2.00 -0.05
CA GLY A 14 -12.68 -2.87 1.12
C GLY A 14 -12.99 -4.33 0.81
N GLN A 15 -12.64 -4.79 -0.39
CA GLN A 15 -12.83 -6.18 -0.84
C GLN A 15 -14.28 -6.67 -0.81
N LYS A 16 -15.24 -5.76 -1.01
CA LYS A 16 -16.69 -6.02 -1.01
C LYS A 16 -17.22 -6.99 -2.09
N TYR A 17 -16.39 -7.36 -3.06
CA TYR A 17 -16.73 -8.33 -4.10
C TYR A 17 -15.57 -9.30 -4.29
N THR A 18 -15.90 -10.55 -4.64
CA THR A 18 -14.96 -11.67 -4.73
C THR A 18 -14.53 -11.98 -6.17
N ASP A 19 -15.41 -11.77 -7.15
CA ASP A 19 -15.14 -11.91 -8.58
C ASP A 19 -15.44 -10.62 -9.36
N PHE A 20 -15.06 -10.59 -10.64
CA PHE A 20 -15.12 -9.38 -11.49
C PHE A 20 -16.31 -9.35 -12.45
N LYS A 21 -17.29 -10.24 -12.30
CA LYS A 21 -18.54 -10.18 -13.06
C LYS A 21 -19.34 -8.96 -12.63
N LEU A 22 -20.05 -8.35 -13.56
CA LEU A 22 -20.84 -7.14 -13.30
C LEU A 22 -21.83 -7.35 -12.14
N ASN A 23 -22.49 -8.52 -12.07
CA ASN A 23 -23.45 -8.83 -11.00
C ASN A 23 -22.79 -8.83 -9.61
N SER A 24 -21.65 -9.50 -9.46
CA SER A 24 -20.94 -9.60 -8.19
C SER A 24 -20.43 -8.24 -7.70
N VAL A 25 -19.92 -7.42 -8.63
CA VAL A 25 -19.46 -6.06 -8.32
C VAL A 25 -20.64 -5.14 -7.96
N ALA A 26 -21.74 -5.20 -8.71
CA ALA A 26 -22.95 -4.41 -8.46
C ALA A 26 -23.56 -4.75 -7.09
N LYS A 27 -23.67 -6.04 -6.77
CA LYS A 27 -24.18 -6.50 -5.48
C LYS A 27 -23.30 -6.02 -4.33
N GLY A 28 -21.98 -6.14 -4.47
CA GLY A 28 -21.03 -5.74 -3.42
C GLY A 28 -20.95 -4.23 -3.18
N LEU A 29 -21.07 -3.41 -4.22
CA LEU A 29 -20.86 -1.95 -4.12
C LEU A 29 -22.16 -1.14 -4.06
N LEU A 30 -23.18 -1.55 -4.81
CA LEU A 30 -24.44 -0.82 -4.97
C LEU A 30 -25.62 -1.51 -4.27
N ASN A 31 -25.47 -2.77 -3.85
CA ASN A 31 -26.59 -3.62 -3.41
C ASN A 31 -27.67 -3.76 -4.52
N GLU A 32 -27.24 -3.74 -5.78
CA GLU A 32 -28.07 -3.96 -6.97
C GLU A 32 -27.67 -5.27 -7.67
N GLU A 33 -28.61 -5.95 -8.30
CA GLU A 33 -28.35 -7.17 -9.08
C GLU A 33 -28.72 -6.98 -10.56
N LYS A 34 -28.13 -7.80 -11.42
CA LYS A 34 -28.52 -7.86 -12.82
C LYS A 34 -29.94 -8.41 -12.91
N ILE A 35 -30.70 -7.90 -13.89
CA ILE A 35 -31.95 -8.53 -14.29
C ILE A 35 -31.62 -9.92 -14.86
N ASP A 36 -32.29 -10.92 -14.31
CA ASP A 36 -32.26 -12.30 -14.79
C ASP A 36 -33.69 -12.73 -15.11
N TYR A 37 -33.92 -13.17 -16.34
CA TYR A 37 -35.22 -13.65 -16.80
C TYR A 37 -35.36 -15.17 -16.67
N GLY A 38 -34.34 -15.88 -16.18
CA GLY A 38 -34.35 -17.34 -16.00
C GLY A 38 -34.27 -18.14 -17.30
N VAL A 39 -33.96 -17.48 -18.43
CA VAL A 39 -33.81 -18.09 -19.76
C VAL A 39 -32.50 -17.63 -20.39
N GLU A 40 -32.03 -18.37 -21.39
CA GLU A 40 -30.81 -18.02 -22.13
C GLU A 40 -31.00 -16.73 -22.93
N LEU A 41 -29.89 -16.01 -23.18
CA LEU A 41 -29.95 -14.71 -23.84
C LEU A 41 -30.58 -14.77 -25.25
N SER A 42 -30.47 -15.92 -25.93
CA SER A 42 -31.06 -16.17 -27.25
C SER A 42 -32.58 -16.36 -27.24
N GLU A 43 -33.17 -16.65 -26.08
CA GLU A 43 -34.59 -16.91 -25.91
C GLU A 43 -35.37 -15.66 -25.45
N LEU A 44 -34.66 -14.55 -25.21
CA LEU A 44 -35.26 -13.29 -24.81
C LEU A 44 -36.00 -12.63 -25.97
N THR A 45 -37.18 -12.07 -25.67
CA THR A 45 -37.85 -11.14 -26.58
C THR A 45 -37.00 -9.89 -26.81
N LEU A 46 -37.25 -9.17 -27.91
CA LEU A 46 -36.55 -7.90 -28.20
C LEU A 46 -36.70 -6.89 -27.05
N TYR A 47 -37.86 -6.84 -26.40
CA TYR A 47 -38.10 -5.97 -25.26
C TYR A 47 -37.27 -6.39 -24.03
N GLN A 48 -37.25 -7.68 -23.68
CA GLN A 48 -36.44 -8.19 -22.56
C GLN A 48 -34.94 -7.95 -22.81
N THR A 49 -34.48 -8.17 -24.04
CA THR A 49 -33.10 -7.89 -24.45
C THR A 49 -32.76 -6.41 -24.29
N ALA A 50 -33.62 -5.51 -24.77
CA ALA A 50 -33.41 -4.06 -24.62
C ALA A 50 -33.38 -3.65 -23.14
N LYS A 51 -34.26 -4.22 -22.31
CA LYS A 51 -34.31 -3.94 -20.87
C LYS A 51 -33.08 -4.46 -20.13
N TYR A 52 -32.61 -5.65 -20.47
CA TYR A 52 -31.36 -6.23 -19.97
C TYR A 52 -30.16 -5.32 -20.29
N CYS A 53 -30.00 -4.94 -21.56
CA CYS A 53 -28.92 -4.04 -21.99
C CYS A 53 -28.99 -2.67 -21.29
N GLN A 54 -30.19 -2.08 -21.15
CA GLN A 54 -30.38 -0.84 -20.42
C GLN A 54 -29.95 -0.98 -18.96
N ASN A 55 -30.32 -2.08 -18.30
CA ASN A 55 -29.95 -2.33 -16.92
C ASN A 55 -28.42 -2.45 -16.75
N ASP A 56 -27.75 -3.20 -17.63
CA ASP A 56 -26.30 -3.34 -17.58
C ASP A 56 -25.58 -2.00 -17.78
N ALA A 57 -26.07 -1.17 -18.70
CA ALA A 57 -25.56 0.19 -18.90
C ALA A 57 -25.78 1.08 -17.66
N ARG A 58 -26.98 1.03 -17.06
CA ARG A 58 -27.33 1.78 -15.84
C ARG A 58 -26.46 1.36 -14.65
N ILE A 59 -26.32 0.06 -14.41
CA ILE A 59 -25.45 -0.48 -13.35
C ILE A 59 -24.01 -0.03 -13.58
N THR A 60 -23.52 -0.09 -14.83
CA THR A 60 -22.16 0.35 -15.17
C THR A 60 -21.96 1.83 -14.88
N TYR A 61 -22.92 2.69 -15.23
CA TYR A 61 -22.89 4.10 -14.88
C TYR A 61 -22.88 4.31 -13.36
N ASN A 62 -23.80 3.67 -12.63
CA ASN A 62 -23.90 3.76 -11.17
C ASN A 62 -22.60 3.31 -10.48
N LEU A 63 -21.92 2.28 -11.01
CA LEU A 63 -20.62 1.83 -10.52
C LEU A 63 -19.50 2.85 -10.70
N THR A 64 -19.66 3.83 -11.58
CA THR A 64 -18.69 4.93 -11.75
C THR A 64 -19.06 6.18 -10.96
N SER A 65 -20.36 6.41 -10.73
CA SER A 65 -20.89 7.61 -10.07
C SER A 65 -21.22 7.45 -8.59
N PHE A 66 -21.19 6.22 -8.06
CA PHE A 66 -21.48 5.97 -6.65
C PHE A 66 -20.54 6.72 -5.71
N ASN A 67 -21.05 6.99 -4.49
CA ASN A 67 -20.34 7.74 -3.46
C ASN A 67 -19.74 9.05 -4.00
N ASN A 68 -20.53 9.76 -4.82
CA ASN A 68 -20.18 11.01 -5.47
C ASN A 68 -18.87 10.90 -6.26
N ASP A 69 -18.90 10.02 -7.28
CA ASP A 69 -17.81 9.75 -8.23
C ASP A 69 -16.50 9.28 -7.57
N LEU A 70 -16.58 8.51 -6.47
CA LEU A 70 -15.41 8.08 -5.68
C LEU A 70 -14.32 7.46 -6.57
N LEU A 71 -14.69 6.54 -7.47
CA LEU A 71 -13.74 5.87 -8.36
C LEU A 71 -13.05 6.86 -9.31
N MET A 72 -13.82 7.74 -9.95
CA MET A 72 -13.27 8.73 -10.88
C MET A 72 -12.35 9.71 -10.17
N ASN A 73 -12.75 10.17 -8.99
CA ASN A 73 -11.94 11.06 -8.15
C ASN A 73 -10.63 10.38 -7.71
N LEU A 74 -10.67 9.10 -7.32
CA LEU A 74 -9.46 8.32 -7.02
C LEU A 74 -8.52 8.22 -8.22
N LEU A 75 -9.06 7.91 -9.41
CA LEU A 75 -8.27 7.80 -10.64
C LEU A 75 -7.57 9.13 -10.97
N VAL A 76 -8.27 10.26 -10.85
CA VAL A 76 -7.69 11.60 -11.08
C VAL A 76 -6.58 11.90 -10.07
N VAL A 77 -6.79 11.62 -8.79
CA VAL A 77 -5.78 11.88 -7.75
C VAL A 77 -4.55 11.01 -7.96
N ILE A 78 -4.72 9.71 -8.20
CA ILE A 78 -3.61 8.78 -8.44
C ILE A 78 -2.87 9.16 -9.73
N SER A 79 -3.57 9.54 -10.79
CA SER A 79 -2.98 10.04 -12.03
C SER A 79 -2.05 11.24 -11.78
N ARG A 80 -2.47 12.20 -10.95
CA ARG A 80 -1.66 13.36 -10.56
C ARG A 80 -0.44 12.99 -9.74
N ILE A 81 -0.57 12.02 -8.82
CA ILE A 81 0.56 11.56 -7.99
C ILE A 81 1.55 10.75 -8.84
N ALA A 82 1.08 9.77 -9.60
CA ALA A 82 1.89 8.85 -10.39
C ALA A 82 2.47 9.48 -11.67
N ARG A 83 1.95 10.64 -12.08
CA ARG A 83 2.28 11.33 -13.34
C ARG A 83 1.98 10.46 -14.57
N MET A 84 0.81 9.82 -14.56
CA MET A 84 0.34 8.93 -15.63
C MET A 84 -1.08 9.27 -16.09
N PRO A 85 -1.45 9.03 -17.36
CA PRO A 85 -2.82 9.14 -17.82
C PRO A 85 -3.79 8.25 -17.02
N ILE A 86 -5.05 8.70 -16.90
CA ILE A 86 -6.09 7.95 -16.19
C ILE A 86 -6.32 6.56 -16.81
N ASP A 87 -6.24 6.43 -18.14
CA ASP A 87 -6.42 5.14 -18.83
C ASP A 87 -5.37 4.12 -18.36
N ASP A 88 -4.10 4.53 -18.24
CA ASP A 88 -3.03 3.66 -17.74
C ASP A 88 -3.22 3.31 -16.26
N ILE A 89 -3.59 4.29 -15.42
CA ILE A 89 -3.87 4.03 -13.99
C ILE A 89 -4.99 2.99 -13.85
N SER A 90 -6.03 3.07 -14.67
CA SER A 90 -7.16 2.16 -14.60
C SER A 90 -6.83 0.70 -14.99
N ARG A 91 -5.75 0.48 -15.74
CA ARG A 91 -5.37 -0.81 -16.32
C ARG A 91 -4.12 -1.43 -15.70
N MET A 92 -3.19 -0.60 -15.21
CA MET A 92 -1.90 -1.05 -14.70
C MET A 92 -1.92 -1.25 -13.17
N GLY A 93 -1.08 -2.16 -12.68
CA GLY A 93 -0.88 -2.37 -11.25
C GLY A 93 -0.09 -1.23 -10.58
N VAL A 94 -0.20 -1.14 -9.25
CA VAL A 94 0.40 -0.07 -8.42
C VAL A 94 1.91 0.06 -8.60
N SER A 95 2.61 -1.04 -8.93
CA SER A 95 4.04 -1.02 -9.22
C SER A 95 4.40 -0.11 -10.38
N GLN A 96 3.54 -0.03 -11.40
CA GLN A 96 3.75 0.85 -12.56
C GLN A 96 3.53 2.31 -12.18
N TRP A 97 2.59 2.58 -11.28
CA TRP A 97 2.31 3.94 -10.79
C TRP A 97 3.51 4.50 -10.01
N ILE A 98 4.06 3.69 -9.10
CA ILE A 98 5.25 4.05 -8.32
C ILE A 98 6.48 4.18 -9.23
N ARG A 99 6.63 3.28 -10.21
CA ARG A 99 7.71 3.39 -11.21
C ARG A 99 7.65 4.72 -11.95
N SER A 100 6.47 5.10 -12.44
CA SER A 100 6.29 6.36 -13.17
C SER A 100 6.65 7.57 -12.32
N LEU A 101 6.20 7.61 -11.06
CA LEU A 101 6.56 8.67 -10.12
C LEU A 101 8.08 8.77 -9.91
N LEU A 102 8.75 7.65 -9.61
CA LEU A 102 10.21 7.64 -9.43
C LEU A 102 10.95 8.07 -10.69
N TYR A 103 10.52 7.59 -11.86
CA TYR A 103 11.14 7.92 -13.14
C TYR A 103 10.93 9.40 -13.51
N TYR A 104 9.76 9.95 -13.20
CA TYR A 104 9.49 11.37 -13.36
C TYR A 104 10.43 12.21 -12.49
N GLU A 105 10.58 11.87 -11.22
CA GLU A 105 11.45 12.60 -10.29
C GLU A 105 12.93 12.44 -10.63
N HIS A 106 13.37 11.27 -11.09
CA HIS A 106 14.71 11.11 -11.67
C HIS A 106 14.97 12.12 -12.79
N ARG A 107 14.08 12.16 -13.80
CA ARG A 107 14.24 13.05 -14.96
C ARG A 107 14.17 14.53 -14.58
N LYS A 108 13.20 14.88 -13.73
CA LYS A 108 13.02 16.25 -13.25
C LYS A 108 14.25 16.78 -12.52
N ASN A 109 14.92 15.92 -11.76
CA ASN A 109 16.11 16.29 -10.99
C ASN A 109 17.43 16.04 -11.75
N GLY A 110 17.40 15.65 -13.03
CA GLY A 110 18.60 15.37 -13.82
C GLY A 110 19.41 14.15 -13.33
N ILE A 111 18.76 13.21 -12.64
CA ILE A 111 19.41 12.02 -12.04
C ILE A 111 19.22 10.83 -12.98
N LEU A 112 20.31 10.15 -13.34
CA LEU A 112 20.25 8.93 -14.15
C LEU A 112 19.46 7.82 -13.43
N ILE A 113 18.54 7.19 -14.16
CA ILE A 113 17.81 6.02 -13.68
C ILE A 113 18.77 4.82 -13.75
N PRO A 114 19.06 4.14 -12.64
CA PRO A 114 20.00 3.03 -12.64
C PRO A 114 19.45 1.85 -13.45
N ARG A 115 20.34 1.10 -14.11
CA ARG A 115 19.96 -0.17 -14.73
C ARG A 115 19.87 -1.26 -13.67
N ARG A 116 19.17 -2.34 -14.02
CA ARG A 116 19.01 -3.47 -13.12
C ARG A 116 20.36 -4.07 -12.70
N ASP A 117 21.26 -4.27 -13.63
CA ASP A 117 22.60 -4.81 -13.37
C ASP A 117 23.42 -3.97 -12.39
N ASP A 118 23.23 -2.64 -12.39
CA ASP A 118 23.93 -1.73 -11.48
C ASP A 118 23.45 -1.92 -10.03
N LEU A 119 22.15 -2.23 -9.84
CA LEU A 119 21.56 -2.54 -8.54
C LEU A 119 21.92 -3.95 -8.07
N ASP A 120 21.93 -4.93 -8.97
CA ASP A 120 22.24 -6.32 -8.64
C ASP A 120 23.71 -6.47 -8.20
N LYS A 121 24.65 -5.74 -8.82
CA LYS A 121 26.06 -5.68 -8.36
C LYS A 121 26.21 -5.20 -6.91
N ARG A 122 25.37 -4.27 -6.46
CA ARG A 122 25.37 -3.77 -5.07
C ARG A 122 24.72 -4.75 -4.08
N SER A 123 23.96 -5.70 -4.60
CA SER A 123 23.38 -6.82 -3.87
C SER A 123 24.28 -8.05 -3.85
N ALA A 124 25.41 -8.04 -4.57
CA ALA A 124 26.36 -9.15 -4.58
C ALA A 124 26.99 -9.35 -3.19
N GLY A 125 27.05 -10.60 -2.73
CA GLY A 125 27.56 -10.99 -1.41
C GLY A 125 26.54 -10.89 -0.26
N VAL A 126 25.26 -10.65 -0.55
CA VAL A 126 24.19 -10.79 0.45
C VAL A 126 23.88 -12.28 0.61
N SER A 127 24.26 -12.86 1.75
CA SER A 127 23.80 -14.18 2.18
C SER A 127 22.30 -14.07 2.51
N ASN A 128 21.45 -14.31 1.51
CA ASN A 128 20.02 -14.46 1.75
C ASN A 128 19.86 -15.78 2.52
N GLU A 129 19.61 -15.73 3.83
CA GLU A 129 19.03 -16.88 4.53
C GLU A 129 17.61 -17.06 3.98
N ALA A 130 17.51 -17.73 2.83
CA ALA A 130 16.28 -18.08 2.17
C ALA A 130 15.57 -19.16 2.98
N VAL A 131 14.91 -18.74 4.07
CA VAL A 131 13.95 -19.57 4.79
C VAL A 131 12.63 -19.43 4.04
N ILE A 132 12.38 -20.42 3.15
CA ILE A 132 11.16 -20.73 2.36
C ILE A 132 11.30 -20.44 0.84
N LYS A 133 11.05 -21.48 0.04
CA LYS A 133 11.27 -21.61 -1.41
C LYS A 133 10.69 -20.51 -2.33
N ASP A 134 9.79 -19.65 -1.83
CA ASP A 134 9.12 -18.61 -2.63
C ASP A 134 9.27 -17.17 -2.09
N LYS A 135 9.92 -16.97 -0.94
CA LYS A 135 10.18 -15.63 -0.37
C LYS A 135 11.66 -15.48 -0.04
N LYS A 136 12.37 -14.67 -0.84
CA LYS A 136 13.82 -14.45 -0.70
C LYS A 136 14.24 -13.69 0.58
N PHE A 137 13.30 -13.27 1.43
CA PHE A 137 13.59 -12.54 2.67
C PHE A 137 12.51 -12.67 3.74
N ARG A 138 12.89 -12.46 5.01
CA ARG A 138 12.00 -12.51 6.18
C ARG A 138 11.02 -11.32 6.19
N GLY A 139 9.72 -11.62 6.32
CA GLY A 139 8.63 -10.65 6.36
C GLY A 139 8.44 -9.96 7.73
N GLY A 140 7.22 -9.48 7.99
CA GLY A 140 6.82 -8.92 9.29
C GLY A 140 6.94 -9.92 10.45
N LEU A 141 6.91 -9.41 11.68
CA LEU A 141 6.87 -10.23 12.88
C LEU A 141 5.42 -10.56 13.20
N VAL A 142 5.11 -11.84 13.38
CA VAL A 142 3.85 -12.29 13.98
C VAL A 142 4.18 -12.86 15.35
N VAL A 143 3.49 -12.38 16.38
CA VAL A 143 3.60 -12.88 17.75
C VAL A 143 2.55 -13.97 17.92
N GLU A 144 2.95 -15.12 18.48
CA GLU A 144 2.00 -16.20 18.75
C GLU A 144 0.88 -15.72 19.67
N PRO A 145 -0.40 -15.97 19.33
CA PRO A 145 -1.52 -15.52 20.12
C PRO A 145 -1.60 -16.29 21.44
N LYS A 146 -1.87 -15.59 22.55
CA LYS A 146 -2.31 -16.22 23.80
C LYS A 146 -3.76 -16.70 23.62
N GLU A 147 -3.94 -17.99 23.40
CA GLU A 147 -5.26 -18.59 23.19
C GLU A 147 -6.21 -18.33 24.38
N GLY A 148 -7.51 -18.24 24.07
CA GLY A 148 -8.58 -18.02 25.04
C GLY A 148 -9.39 -16.75 24.79
N ILE A 149 -10.43 -16.57 25.60
CA ILE A 149 -11.29 -15.38 25.56
C ILE A 149 -10.67 -14.32 26.46
N HIS A 150 -10.33 -13.17 25.87
CA HIS A 150 -9.77 -12.03 26.60
C HIS A 150 -10.72 -10.84 26.57
N PHE A 151 -10.96 -10.27 27.73
CA PHE A 151 -11.73 -9.02 27.89
C PHE A 151 -10.76 -7.83 28.05
N ASN A 152 -11.26 -6.62 27.78
CA ASN A 152 -10.51 -5.37 27.90
C ASN A 152 -9.21 -5.34 27.08
N VAL A 153 -9.31 -5.73 25.81
CA VAL A 153 -8.20 -5.73 24.86
C VAL A 153 -8.20 -4.41 24.08
N THR A 154 -7.06 -3.74 24.06
CA THR A 154 -6.83 -2.56 23.21
C THR A 154 -5.90 -2.92 22.07
N VAL A 155 -6.19 -2.41 20.88
CA VAL A 155 -5.34 -2.58 19.70
C VAL A 155 -4.51 -1.31 19.51
N MET A 156 -3.19 -1.48 19.52
CA MET A 156 -2.22 -0.44 19.18
C MET A 156 -1.66 -0.73 17.79
N ASP A 157 -1.67 0.26 16.90
CA ASP A 157 -1.23 0.12 15.51
C ASP A 157 -0.29 1.26 15.11
N PHE A 158 0.82 0.90 14.46
CA PHE A 158 1.77 1.89 13.95
C PHE A 158 1.24 2.50 12.65
N ALA A 159 0.93 3.81 12.71
CA ALA A 159 0.42 4.53 11.54
C ALA A 159 1.41 4.52 10.36
N SER A 160 1.14 3.66 9.37
CA SER A 160 1.99 3.48 8.19
C SER A 160 3.44 3.13 8.57
N LEU A 161 3.62 2.01 9.29
CA LEU A 161 4.93 1.56 9.79
C LEU A 161 6.03 1.59 8.73
N TYR A 162 5.90 0.83 7.64
CA TYR A 162 6.96 0.74 6.63
C TYR A 162 7.26 2.05 5.90
N PRO A 163 6.28 2.85 5.43
CA PRO A 163 6.57 4.18 4.91
C PRO A 163 7.28 5.10 5.90
N SER A 164 6.95 5.00 7.20
CA SER A 164 7.61 5.79 8.24
C SER A 164 9.05 5.34 8.44
N ILE A 165 9.32 4.02 8.43
CA ILE A 165 10.68 3.47 8.49
C ILE A 165 11.50 3.91 7.26
N ILE A 166 10.94 3.78 6.06
CA ILE A 166 11.58 4.17 4.80
C ILE A 166 12.07 5.63 4.88
N LYS A 167 11.20 6.53 5.37
CA LYS A 167 11.53 7.94 5.58
C LYS A 167 12.60 8.13 6.65
N VAL A 168 12.33 7.67 7.88
CA VAL A 168 13.16 7.98 9.07
C VAL A 168 14.55 7.37 8.95
N LYS A 169 14.66 6.16 8.40
CA LYS A 169 15.94 5.47 8.23
C LYS A 169 16.59 5.74 6.87
N ASN A 170 16.03 6.64 6.06
CA ASN A 170 16.56 6.97 4.73
C ASN A 170 16.73 5.75 3.80
N LEU A 171 15.76 4.85 3.77
CA LEU A 171 15.85 3.62 2.98
C LEU A 171 15.43 3.87 1.53
N SER A 172 16.35 3.59 0.61
CA SER A 172 16.14 3.67 -0.83
C SER A 172 17.17 2.81 -1.54
N TYR A 173 16.90 2.44 -2.80
CA TYR A 173 17.87 1.76 -3.66
C TYR A 173 19.16 2.57 -3.83
N GLU A 174 19.17 3.88 -3.60
CA GLU A 174 20.35 4.75 -3.73
C GLU A 174 21.19 4.82 -2.45
N THR A 175 20.57 4.67 -1.29
CA THR A 175 21.18 4.97 0.02
C THR A 175 21.55 3.73 0.80
N VAL A 176 20.81 2.63 0.65
CA VAL A 176 21.12 1.35 1.28
C VAL A 176 22.31 0.73 0.57
N ARG A 177 23.33 0.29 1.32
CA ARG A 177 24.61 -0.19 0.77
C ARG A 177 25.26 0.82 -0.19
N CYS A 178 25.28 2.08 0.20
CA CYS A 178 25.95 3.13 -0.56
C CYS A 178 27.49 2.93 -0.54
N PRO A 179 28.23 3.46 -1.51
CA PRO A 179 29.68 3.26 -1.64
C PRO A 179 30.54 4.02 -0.61
N HIS A 180 29.94 4.82 0.28
CA HIS A 180 30.69 5.61 1.26
C HIS A 180 31.15 4.73 2.43
N GLU A 181 32.47 4.60 2.63
CA GLU A 181 33.06 3.80 3.71
C GLU A 181 32.59 4.22 5.11
N ASP A 182 32.50 5.53 5.39
CA ASP A 182 32.02 6.03 6.69
C ASP A 182 30.58 5.58 7.00
N CYS A 183 29.76 5.38 5.98
CA CYS A 183 28.37 4.96 6.15
C CYS A 183 28.25 3.49 6.55
N LYS A 184 29.30 2.67 6.37
CA LYS A 184 29.28 1.26 6.82
C LYS A 184 29.15 1.12 8.34
N LYS A 185 29.40 2.18 9.11
CA LYS A 185 29.15 2.23 10.56
C LYS A 185 27.67 2.36 10.90
N ASN A 186 26.85 2.88 9.98
CA ASN A 186 25.40 3.06 10.16
C ASN A 186 24.65 1.79 9.76
N ILE A 187 24.89 0.71 10.49
CA ILE A 187 24.35 -0.63 10.23
C ILE A 187 22.89 -0.71 10.68
N ILE A 188 22.09 -1.44 9.92
CA ILE A 188 20.70 -1.74 10.27
C ILE A 188 20.68 -2.98 11.17
N PRO A 189 20.07 -2.90 12.37
CA PRO A 189 19.98 -4.02 13.30
C PRO A 189 19.48 -5.31 12.64
N GLN A 190 20.05 -6.45 13.03
CA GLN A 190 19.70 -7.79 12.51
C GLN A 190 19.95 -7.99 11.01
N THR A 191 20.78 -7.16 10.36
CA THR A 191 21.17 -7.31 8.95
C THR A 191 22.65 -6.96 8.75
N ASN A 192 23.20 -7.26 7.57
CA ASN A 192 24.53 -6.81 7.14
C ASN A 192 24.48 -5.55 6.26
N HIS A 193 23.37 -4.80 6.31
CA HIS A 193 23.15 -3.62 5.48
C HIS A 193 23.46 -2.34 6.26
N TRP A 194 23.88 -1.31 5.53
CA TRP A 194 24.10 0.03 6.08
C TRP A 194 23.37 1.08 5.24
N VAL A 195 23.14 2.26 5.82
CA VAL A 195 22.43 3.35 5.14
C VAL A 195 23.28 4.60 5.05
N CYS A 196 23.22 5.27 3.90
CA CYS A 196 23.85 6.56 3.65
C CYS A 196 23.40 7.63 4.66
N THR A 197 24.37 8.30 5.29
CA THR A 197 24.17 9.48 6.14
C THR A 197 24.50 10.79 5.43
N LYS A 198 25.07 10.73 4.21
CA LYS A 198 25.55 11.90 3.46
C LYS A 198 24.52 12.45 2.47
N LYS A 199 23.58 11.62 2.01
CA LYS A 199 22.57 11.97 0.98
C LYS A 199 21.24 11.32 1.31
N ASN A 200 20.16 12.03 1.02
CA ASN A 200 18.80 11.50 1.13
C ASN A 200 18.41 10.77 -0.16
N GLY A 201 17.82 9.59 -0.02
CA GLY A 201 17.37 8.78 -1.15
C GLY A 201 16.04 9.26 -1.70
N LEU A 202 15.86 9.13 -3.02
CA LEU A 202 14.66 9.57 -3.72
C LEU A 202 13.42 8.84 -3.19
N THR A 203 13.51 7.52 -2.99
CA THR A 203 12.41 6.72 -2.42
C THR A 203 12.06 7.19 -1.02
N SER A 204 13.07 7.42 -0.17
CA SER A 204 12.87 7.89 1.20
C SER A 204 12.13 9.23 1.23
N LEU A 205 12.60 10.19 0.42
CA LEU A 205 12.00 11.51 0.33
C LEU A 205 10.56 11.44 -0.20
N LEU A 206 10.34 10.79 -1.34
CA LEU A 206 9.01 10.75 -1.97
C LEU A 206 7.99 10.01 -1.12
N ILE A 207 8.32 8.81 -0.64
CA ILE A 207 7.42 8.02 0.20
C ILE A 207 7.20 8.72 1.54
N GLY A 208 8.24 9.34 2.11
CA GLY A 208 8.14 10.16 3.30
C GLY A 208 7.21 11.36 3.14
N SER A 209 7.32 12.10 2.03
CA SER A 209 6.45 13.23 1.73
C SER A 209 4.99 12.80 1.52
N LEU A 210 4.74 11.72 0.78
CA LEU A 210 3.38 11.18 0.61
C LEU A 210 2.79 10.68 1.93
N ARG A 211 3.61 10.08 2.80
CA ARG A 211 3.21 9.65 4.14
C ARG A 211 2.82 10.83 5.01
N ASP A 212 3.61 11.89 5.02
CA ASP A 212 3.34 13.09 5.81
C ASP A 212 2.08 13.80 5.32
N LEU A 213 1.93 13.98 4.01
CA LEU A 213 0.71 14.53 3.41
C LEU A 213 -0.52 13.72 3.84
N ARG A 214 -0.43 12.40 3.84
CA ARG A 214 -1.54 11.55 4.26
C ARG A 214 -1.82 11.70 5.75
N VAL A 215 -0.83 11.41 6.60
CA VAL A 215 -1.03 11.22 8.04
C VAL A 215 -1.20 12.54 8.76
N ASN A 216 -0.39 13.54 8.42
CA ASN A 216 -0.36 14.81 9.15
C ASN A 216 -1.41 15.80 8.61
N TYR A 217 -1.76 15.72 7.32
CA TYR A 217 -2.69 16.65 6.66
C TYR A 217 -4.02 16.00 6.31
N TYR A 218 -4.10 15.19 5.24
CA TYR A 218 -5.39 14.76 4.67
C TYR A 218 -6.24 13.89 5.62
N LYS A 219 -5.61 12.99 6.39
CA LYS A 219 -6.31 12.15 7.38
C LYS A 219 -6.89 12.99 8.53
N ASN A 220 -6.21 14.05 8.95
CA ASN A 220 -6.66 14.93 10.03
C ASN A 220 -7.71 15.92 9.53
N MET A 221 -7.52 16.49 8.34
CA MET A 221 -8.48 17.41 7.72
C MET A 221 -9.84 16.72 7.50
N ALA A 222 -9.86 15.49 7.01
CA ALA A 222 -11.10 14.74 6.79
C ALA A 222 -11.97 14.55 8.05
N LYS A 223 -11.40 14.71 9.25
CA LYS A 223 -12.12 14.58 10.53
C LYS A 223 -12.66 15.90 11.09
N LYS A 224 -12.30 17.06 10.53
CA LYS A 224 -12.76 18.36 11.04
C LYS A 224 -14.27 18.50 10.84
N SER A 225 -14.97 19.00 11.85
CA SER A 225 -16.43 19.21 11.82
C SER A 225 -16.84 20.41 10.95
N THR A 226 -15.93 21.35 10.71
CA THR A 226 -16.18 22.61 9.97
C THR A 226 -16.23 22.45 8.44
N LEU A 227 -16.01 21.25 7.91
CA LEU A 227 -15.94 21.02 6.47
C LEU A 227 -17.31 20.74 5.88
N THR A 228 -17.54 21.24 4.67
CA THR A 228 -18.65 20.80 3.82
C THR A 228 -18.50 19.32 3.46
N ASP A 229 -19.60 18.67 3.10
CA ASP A 229 -19.57 17.25 2.70
C ASP A 229 -18.65 17.01 1.49
N LYS A 230 -18.65 17.94 0.53
CA LYS A 230 -17.78 17.89 -0.66
C LYS A 230 -16.29 17.94 -0.28
N GLU A 231 -15.91 18.84 0.62
CA GLU A 231 -14.51 18.95 1.08
C GLU A 231 -14.08 17.74 1.90
N ARG A 232 -14.94 17.27 2.81
CA ARG A 232 -14.70 16.07 3.60
C ARG A 232 -14.45 14.87 2.70
N GLN A 233 -15.28 14.71 1.67
CA GLN A 233 -15.13 13.65 0.71
C GLN A 233 -13.83 13.79 -0.08
N LEU A 234 -13.50 14.98 -0.59
CA LEU A 234 -12.24 15.21 -1.30
C LEU A 234 -11.03 14.81 -0.46
N TYR A 235 -10.94 15.24 0.79
CA TYR A 235 -9.84 14.87 1.68
C TYR A 235 -9.81 13.37 1.98
N THR A 236 -10.97 12.75 2.11
CA THR A 236 -11.09 11.30 2.29
C THR A 236 -10.54 10.56 1.06
N VAL A 237 -10.93 10.96 -0.15
CA VAL A 237 -10.44 10.39 -1.41
C VAL A 237 -8.92 10.54 -1.54
N VAL A 238 -8.38 11.74 -1.27
CA VAL A 238 -6.93 11.96 -1.36
C VAL A 238 -6.18 11.11 -0.33
N SER A 239 -6.68 11.03 0.91
CA SER A 239 -6.10 10.18 1.95
C SER A 239 -6.11 8.69 1.59
N GLN A 240 -7.17 8.22 0.92
CA GLN A 240 -7.27 6.84 0.40
C GLN A 240 -6.30 6.60 -0.76
N ALA A 241 -6.23 7.50 -1.74
CA ALA A 241 -5.27 7.41 -2.85
C ALA A 241 -3.82 7.33 -2.35
N LEU A 242 -3.46 8.18 -1.38
CA LEU A 242 -2.15 8.13 -0.74
C LEU A 242 -1.93 6.80 -0.02
N LYS A 243 -2.95 6.26 0.67
CA LYS A 243 -2.86 4.94 1.35
C LYS A 243 -2.51 3.83 0.36
N VAL A 244 -3.14 3.81 -0.81
CA VAL A 244 -2.90 2.79 -1.85
C VAL A 244 -1.42 2.76 -2.24
N ILE A 245 -0.86 3.93 -2.56
CA ILE A 245 0.53 4.06 -3.01
C ILE A 245 1.49 3.68 -1.87
N LEU A 246 1.25 4.21 -0.66
CA LEU A 246 2.10 3.97 0.51
C LEU A 246 2.17 2.50 0.91
N ASN A 247 1.04 1.80 0.91
CA ASN A 247 0.99 0.38 1.26
C ASN A 247 1.74 -0.50 0.24
N ALA A 248 1.75 -0.11 -1.04
CA ALA A 248 2.50 -0.83 -2.07
C ALA A 248 3.98 -0.44 -2.12
N SER A 249 4.37 0.71 -1.56
CA SER A 249 5.71 1.30 -1.73
C SER A 249 6.86 0.44 -1.19
N TYR A 250 6.65 -0.26 -0.07
CA TYR A 250 7.67 -1.21 0.42
C TYR A 250 7.70 -2.47 -0.45
N GLY A 251 6.52 -2.99 -0.82
CA GLY A 251 6.37 -4.26 -1.52
C GLY A 251 7.01 -4.23 -2.91
N VAL A 252 6.96 -3.09 -3.60
CA VAL A 252 7.59 -2.96 -4.92
C VAL A 252 9.11 -3.05 -4.86
N MET A 253 9.76 -2.62 -3.77
CA MET A 253 11.21 -2.75 -3.62
C MET A 253 11.65 -4.21 -3.44
N GLY A 254 10.75 -5.06 -2.93
CA GLY A 254 10.95 -6.50 -2.77
C GLY A 254 10.39 -7.36 -3.91
N ALA A 255 9.79 -6.76 -4.95
CA ALA A 255 9.25 -7.47 -6.11
C ALA A 255 10.24 -7.45 -7.28
N GLU A 256 10.78 -8.61 -7.67
CA GLU A 256 11.84 -8.70 -8.71
C GLU A 256 11.46 -8.08 -10.05
N ILE A 257 10.17 -8.14 -10.40
CA ILE A 257 9.60 -7.53 -11.61
C ILE A 257 9.67 -6.00 -11.62
N PHE A 258 9.91 -5.36 -10.48
CA PHE A 258 10.02 -3.92 -10.39
C PHE A 258 11.39 -3.45 -10.89
N PRO A 259 11.49 -2.47 -11.81
CA PRO A 259 12.78 -2.10 -12.41
C PRO A 259 13.82 -1.58 -11.42
N LEU A 260 13.38 -0.91 -10.35
CA LEU A 260 14.23 -0.40 -9.27
C LEU A 260 14.18 -1.32 -8.03
N TYR A 261 13.88 -2.60 -8.22
CA TYR A 261 13.93 -3.59 -7.14
C TYR A 261 15.32 -3.62 -6.54
N PHE A 262 15.35 -3.64 -5.22
CA PHE A 262 16.57 -3.67 -4.45
C PHE A 262 16.28 -4.36 -3.12
N LEU A 263 16.50 -5.68 -3.11
CA LEU A 263 16.21 -6.54 -1.96
C LEU A 263 16.81 -6.01 -0.64
N PRO A 264 18.05 -5.48 -0.61
CA PRO A 264 18.61 -4.96 0.63
C PRO A 264 17.79 -3.84 1.27
N ALA A 265 17.11 -3.00 0.48
CA ALA A 265 16.23 -1.97 1.02
C ALA A 265 14.91 -2.55 1.55
N ALA A 266 14.37 -3.59 0.91
CA ALA A 266 13.19 -4.30 1.41
C ALA A 266 13.49 -5.03 2.73
N GLU A 267 14.62 -5.74 2.80
CA GLU A 267 15.11 -6.43 4.00
C GLU A 267 15.40 -5.46 5.15
N ALA A 268 16.09 -4.36 4.86
CA ALA A 268 16.29 -3.25 5.78
C ALA A 268 14.98 -2.75 6.41
N THR A 269 13.95 -2.61 5.57
CA THR A 269 12.63 -2.12 6.00
C THR A 269 11.95 -3.12 6.92
N THR A 270 11.89 -4.40 6.55
CA THR A 270 11.24 -5.42 7.38
C THR A 270 12.02 -5.72 8.66
N ALA A 271 13.36 -5.76 8.60
CA ALA A 271 14.20 -5.94 9.79
C ALA A 271 14.02 -4.83 10.81
N THR A 272 14.04 -3.57 10.35
CA THR A 272 13.77 -2.43 11.23
C THR A 272 12.35 -2.51 11.82
N GLY A 273 11.36 -2.94 11.03
CA GLY A 273 9.99 -3.11 11.52
C GLY A 273 9.91 -4.17 12.61
N ARG A 274 10.51 -5.34 12.41
CA ARG A 274 10.56 -6.41 13.43
C ARG A 274 11.25 -5.93 14.70
N HIS A 275 12.35 -5.21 14.59
CA HIS A 275 13.07 -4.66 15.74
C HIS A 275 12.18 -3.69 16.55
N ILE A 276 11.50 -2.75 15.88
CA ILE A 276 10.58 -1.81 16.54
C ILE A 276 9.47 -2.55 17.29
N ILE A 277 8.87 -3.58 16.69
CA ILE A 277 7.81 -4.36 17.34
C ILE A 277 8.34 -5.13 18.54
N LEU A 278 9.51 -5.78 18.43
CA LEU A 278 10.15 -6.47 19.56
C LEU A 278 10.47 -5.53 20.71
N ASP A 279 11.01 -4.35 20.41
CA ASP A 279 11.33 -3.33 21.40
C ASP A 279 10.05 -2.83 22.08
N THR A 280 8.98 -2.61 21.31
CA THR A 280 7.66 -2.21 21.86
C THR A 280 7.09 -3.29 22.77
N ILE A 281 7.19 -4.57 22.41
CA ILE A 281 6.75 -5.69 23.25
C ILE A 281 7.56 -5.74 24.55
N ASN A 282 8.87 -5.52 24.48
CA ASN A 282 9.72 -5.50 25.66
C ASN A 282 9.36 -4.33 26.59
N GLU A 283 9.07 -3.16 26.03
CA GLU A 283 8.62 -2.00 26.80
C GLU A 283 7.26 -2.25 27.46
N CYS A 284 6.31 -2.86 26.74
CA CYS A 284 5.03 -3.29 27.33
C CYS A 284 5.25 -4.22 28.52
N LYS A 285 6.15 -5.22 28.40
CA LYS A 285 6.47 -6.14 29.50
C LYS A 285 7.06 -5.42 30.71
N THR A 286 8.00 -4.48 30.50
CA THR A 286 8.59 -3.67 31.57
C THR A 286 7.54 -2.80 32.27
N ALA A 287 6.55 -2.29 31.51
CA ALA A 287 5.42 -1.54 32.04
C ALA A 287 4.31 -2.40 32.68
N GLY A 288 4.47 -3.74 32.72
CA GLY A 288 3.45 -4.66 33.25
C GLY A 288 2.23 -4.84 32.34
N ILE A 289 2.32 -4.44 31.07
CA ILE A 289 1.25 -4.57 30.07
C ILE A 289 1.39 -5.91 29.34
N ASP A 290 0.33 -6.70 29.40
CA ASP A 290 0.28 -8.02 28.78
C ASP A 290 0.00 -7.93 27.28
N VAL A 291 0.97 -8.33 26.45
CA VAL A 291 0.77 -8.49 25.00
C VAL A 291 0.15 -9.87 24.73
N LEU A 292 -1.01 -9.88 24.09
CA LEU A 292 -1.79 -11.07 23.75
C LEU A 292 -1.47 -11.60 22.35
N TYR A 293 -1.28 -10.71 21.39
CA TYR A 293 -1.05 -11.03 19.99
C TYR A 293 -0.38 -9.85 19.30
N GLY A 294 0.25 -10.09 18.15
CA GLY A 294 0.81 -9.05 17.31
C GLY A 294 0.91 -9.51 15.87
N ASP A 295 0.50 -8.64 14.95
CA ASP A 295 0.64 -8.88 13.51
C ASP A 295 1.30 -7.67 12.87
N THR A 296 2.58 -7.85 12.50
CA THR A 296 3.40 -6.98 11.65
C THR A 296 3.60 -5.54 12.14
N ASP A 297 2.54 -4.76 12.24
CA ASP A 297 2.47 -3.37 12.66
C ASP A 297 1.46 -3.09 13.78
N SER A 298 0.77 -4.13 14.28
CA SER A 298 -0.22 -4.03 15.34
C SER A 298 0.09 -4.94 16.54
N LEU A 299 -0.29 -4.50 17.74
CA LEU A 299 -0.21 -5.23 19.00
C LEU A 299 -1.55 -5.19 19.74
N PHE A 300 -1.95 -6.33 20.28
CA PHE A 300 -3.15 -6.50 21.09
C PHE A 300 -2.72 -6.60 22.54
N VAL A 301 -3.07 -5.59 23.34
CA VAL A 301 -2.65 -5.47 24.74
C VAL A 301 -3.83 -5.57 25.67
N LYS A 302 -3.64 -6.28 26.79
CA LYS A 302 -4.67 -6.49 27.81
C LYS A 302 -4.55 -5.48 28.93
N ASN A 303 -5.68 -4.88 29.32
CA ASN A 303 -5.78 -3.94 30.44
C ASN A 303 -4.70 -2.83 30.44
N PRO A 304 -4.45 -2.11 29.32
CA PRO A 304 -3.56 -0.95 29.37
C PRO A 304 -4.20 0.12 30.28
N THR A 305 -3.53 0.46 31.37
CA THR A 305 -3.89 1.56 32.27
C THR A 305 -3.37 2.90 31.79
#